data_AF-A0A3C0KG73-F1
#
_entry.id   AF-A0A3C0KG73-F1
#
_cell.length_a   1.000
_cell.length_b   1.000
_cell.length_c   1.000
_cell.angle_alpha   90.00
_cell.angle_beta   90.00
_cell.angle_gamma   90.00
#
_symmetry.space_group_name_H-M   'P 1'
#
loop_
_entity.id
_entity.type
_entity.pdbx_description
1 polymer ?
#
loop_
_entity_poly.entity_id
_entity_poly.type
_entity_poly.pdbx_seq_one_letter_code
_entity_poly.pdbx_strand_id
1 'polypeptide(L)' 'TWVETALLAGSVVMVMVVELLNSGIESAIDRIGPEWHELSKRAKDMGSAAVLLSLLVCGGIWLAALWSRLA' A
#
# COMPACT_ATOMS: atom_id res chain seq x y z
N THR A 1 -5.52 19.41 -14.26
CA THR A 1 -4.76 19.09 -15.49
C THR A 1 -4.66 17.58 -15.67
N TRP A 2 -4.27 17.08 -16.86
CA TRP A 2 -4.10 15.62 -17.06
C TRP A 2 -3.06 15.03 -16.09
N VAL A 3 -2.03 15.81 -15.72
CA VAL A 3 -1.01 15.44 -14.73
C VAL A 3 -1.61 15.23 -13.35
N GLU A 4 -2.42 16.16 -12.84
CA GLU A 4 -3.11 16.01 -11.55
C GLU A 4 -4.04 14.79 -11.54
N THR A 5 -4.79 14.57 -12.63
CA THR A 5 -5.67 13.41 -12.77
C THR A 5 -4.87 12.11 -12.75
N ALA A 6 -3.76 12.04 -13.48
CA ALA A 6 -2.88 10.88 -13.49
C ALA A 6 -2.23 10.64 -12.12
N LEU A 7 -1.88 11.69 -11.38
CA LEU A 7 -1.29 11.58 -10.05
C LEU A 7 -2.30 11.06 -9.01
N LEU A 8 -3.52 11.60 -9.01
CA LEU A 8 -4.60 11.16 -8.11
C LEU A 8 -5.07 9.73 -8.40
N ALA A 9 -5.23 9.39 -9.69
CA ALA A 9 -5.59 8.02 -10.08
C ALA A 9 -4.44 7.05 -9.81
N GLY A 10 -3.22 7.45 -10.16
CA GLY A 10 -2.00 6.66 -9.97
C GLY A 10 -1.71 6.36 -8.50
N SER A 11 -1.98 7.30 -7.58
CA SER A 11 -1.78 7.06 -6.15
C SER A 11 -2.71 5.96 -5.61
N VAL A 12 -3.95 5.90 -6.08
CA VAL A 12 -4.90 4.83 -5.70
C VAL A 12 -4.48 3.49 -6.31
N VAL A 13 -4.06 3.48 -7.58
CA VAL A 13 -3.54 2.27 -8.22
C VAL A 13 -2.30 1.75 -7.49
N MET A 14 -1.41 2.63 -7.04
CA MET A 14 -0.23 2.26 -6.25
C MET A 14 -0.61 1.54 -4.95
N VAL A 15 -1.63 2.03 -4.22
CA VAL A 15 -2.16 1.34 -3.03
C VAL A 15 -2.64 -0.06 -3.39
N MET A 16 -3.41 -0.21 -4.48
CA MET A 16 -3.87 -1.54 -4.92
C MET A 16 -2.71 -2.47 -5.28
N VAL A 17 -1.66 -1.98 -5.94
CA VAL A 17 -0.47 -2.77 -6.27
C VAL A 17 0.20 -3.26 -4.99
N VAL A 18 0.40 -2.39 -4.01
CA VAL A 18 1.05 -2.75 -2.74
C VAL A 18 0.21 -3.73 -1.93
N GLU A 19 -1.12 -3.57 -1.91
CA GLU A 19 -2.06 -4.49 -1.26
C GLU A 19 -1.97 -5.89 -1.89
N LEU A 20 -1.99 -5.97 -3.23
CA LEU A 20 -1.87 -7.24 -3.96
C LEU A 20 -0.53 -7.94 -3.68
N LEU A 21 0.56 -7.17 -3.57
CA LEU A 21 1.86 -7.70 -3.18
C LEU A 21 1.85 -8.22 -1.74
N ASN A 22 1.22 -7.50 -0.80
CA ASN A 22 1.06 -7.94 0.59
C ASN A 22 0.28 -9.26 0.67
N SER A 23 -0.89 -9.34 0.02
CA SER A 23 -1.69 -10.57 -0.03
C SER A 23 -0.96 -11.74 -0.70
N GLY A 24 -0.14 -11.45 -1.73
CA GLY A 24 0.72 -12.44 -2.37
C GLY A 24 1.78 -13.00 -1.42
N ILE A 25 2.42 -12.14 -0.61
CA ILE A 25 3.38 -12.54 0.42
C ILE A 25 2.70 -13.39 1.49
N GLU A 26 1.54 -12.96 2.00
CA GLU A 26 0.76 -13.71 2.99
C GLU A 26 0.39 -15.11 2.46
N SER A 27 -0.11 -15.18 1.22
CA SER A 27 -0.46 -16.46 0.57
C SER A 27 0.74 -17.38 0.39
N ALA A 28 1.91 -16.82 0.04
CA ALA A 28 3.15 -17.59 -0.10
C ALA A 28 3.64 -18.14 1.25
N ILE A 29 3.53 -17.35 2.32
CA ILE A 29 3.90 -17.75 3.69
C ILE A 29 2.94 -18.82 4.21
N ASP A 30 1.63 -18.61 4.06
CA ASP A 30 0.60 -19.53 4.57
C ASP A 30 0.65 -20.90 3.89
N ARG A 31 1.19 -20.97 2.66
CA ARG A 31 1.44 -22.22 1.94
C ARG A 31 2.57 -23.07 2.56
N ILE A 32 3.58 -22.45 3.19
CA ILE A 32 4.82 -23.14 3.63
C ILE A 32 4.60 -24.00 4.89
N GLY A 33 3.58 -23.69 5.71
CA GLY A 33 3.16 -24.54 6.82
C GLY A 33 2.56 -23.75 7.97
N PRO A 34 1.69 -24.36 8.80
CA PRO A 34 1.01 -23.70 9.92
C PRO A 34 1.91 -23.47 11.14
N GLU A 35 3.19 -23.87 11.07
CA GLU A 35 4.15 -23.70 12.14
C GLU A 35 4.56 -22.22 12.26
N TRP A 36 4.52 -21.73 13.50
CA TRP A 36 4.86 -20.34 13.79
C TRP A 36 6.37 -20.13 13.62
N HIS A 37 6.75 -19.36 12.59
CA HIS A 37 8.14 -18.94 12.37
C HIS A 37 8.28 -17.43 12.56
N GLU A 38 9.28 -17.00 13.34
CA GLU A 38 9.55 -15.57 13.56
C GLU A 38 9.81 -14.81 12.25
N LEU A 39 10.42 -15.47 11.27
CA LEU A 39 10.66 -14.91 9.93
C LEU A 39 9.35 -14.66 9.16
N SER A 40 8.39 -15.59 9.27
CA SER A 40 7.06 -15.44 8.68
C SER A 40 6.31 -14.26 9.26
N LYS A 41 6.39 -14.06 10.59
CA LYS A 41 5.82 -12.88 11.25
C LYS A 41 6.43 -11.58 10.71
N ARG A 42 7.78 -11.51 10.67
CA ARG A 42 8.48 -10.32 10.15
C ARG A 42 8.09 -9.99 8.72
N ALA A 43 7.97 -11.00 7.86
CA ALA A 43 7.58 -10.80 6.47
C ALA A 43 6.16 -10.21 6.34
N LYS A 44 5.19 -10.68 7.15
CA LYS A 44 3.83 -10.12 7.21
C LYS A 44 3.79 -8.70 7.77
N ASP A 45 4.58 -8.42 8.81
CA ASP A 45 4.68 -7.09 9.41
C ASP A 45 5.25 -6.08 8.40
N MET A 46 6.26 -6.48 7.62
CA MET A 46 6.84 -5.65 6.56
C MET A 46 5.87 -5.39 5.40
N GLY A 47 5.09 -6.41 5.00
CA GLY A 47 4.05 -6.27 3.98
C GLY A 47 2.96 -5.28 4.41
N SER A 48 2.44 -5.42 5.62
CA SER A 48 1.48 -4.49 6.22
C SER A 48 2.04 -3.06 6.36
N ALA A 49 3.32 -2.92 6.71
CA ALA A 49 3.99 -1.62 6.79
C ALA A 49 4.10 -0.94 5.41
N ALA A 50 4.36 -1.71 4.34
CA ALA A 50 4.36 -1.17 2.98
C ALA A 50 2.98 -0.65 2.57
N VAL A 51 1.91 -1.39 2.89
CA VAL A 51 0.52 -0.94 2.67
C VAL A 51 0.26 0.38 3.39
N LEU A 52 0.61 0.48 4.68
CA LEU A 52 0.45 1.71 5.44
C LEU A 52 1.17 2.90 4.80
N LEU A 53 2.42 2.71 4.38
CA LEU A 53 3.19 3.77 3.69
C LEU A 53 2.53 4.19 2.38
N SER A 54 2.00 3.24 1.60
CA SER A 54 1.27 3.54 0.36
C SER A 54 0.00 4.36 0.61
N LEU A 55 -0.73 4.04 1.68
CA LEU A 55 -1.91 4.80 2.11
C LEU A 55 -1.56 6.20 2.57
N LEU A 56 -0.45 6.38 3.30
CA LEU A 56 0.03 7.71 3.72
C LEU A 56 0.41 8.57 2.51
N VAL A 57 1.07 7.98 1.50
CA VAL A 57 1.39 8.69 0.25
C VAL A 57 0.12 9.08 -0.50
N CYS A 58 -0.81 8.13 -0.68
CA CYS A 58 -2.08 8.40 -1.35
C CYS A 58 -2.90 9.47 -0.62
N GLY A 59 -3.05 9.35 0.70
CA GLY A 59 -3.72 10.35 1.53
C GLY A 59 -3.03 11.71 1.46
N GLY A 60 -1.70 11.76 1.49
CA GLY A 60 -0.93 13.00 1.36
C GLY A 60 -1.16 13.70 0.03
N ILE A 61 -1.17 12.96 -1.09
CA ILE A 61 -1.46 13.50 -2.43
C ILE A 61 -2.87 14.09 -2.47
N TRP A 62 -3.86 13.37 -1.96
CA TRP A 62 -5.25 13.84 -1.93
C TRP A 62 -5.45 15.06 -1.02
N LEU A 63 -4.84 15.06 0.17
CA LEU A 63 -4.89 16.20 1.08
C LEU A 63 -4.24 17.44 0.47
N ALA A 64 -3.08 17.30 -0.17
CA ALA A 64 -2.42 18.39 -0.87
C ALA A 64 -3.28 18.93 -2.04
N ALA A 65 -3.90 18.03 -2.82
CA ALA A 65 -4.79 18.42 -3.92
C ALA A 65 -6.06 19.14 -3.42
N LEU A 66 -6.67 18.66 -2.32
CA LEU A 66 -7.82 19.31 -1.69
C LEU A 66 -7.45 20.67 -1.12
N TRP A 67 -6.32 20.77 -0.42
CA TRP A 67 -5.81 22.04 0.11
C TRP A 67 -5.59 23.04 -1.03
N SER A 68 -4.92 22.64 -2.10
CA SER A 68 -4.69 23.50 -3.28
C SER A 68 -5.97 23.91 -4.01
N ARG A 69 -7.07 23.19 -3.84
CA ARG A 69 -8.37 23.51 -4.46
C ARG A 69 -9.23 24.42 -3.59
N LEU A 70 -9.07 24.35 -2.27
CA LEU A 70 -9.92 25.04 -1.29
C LEU A 70 -9.27 26.29 -0.69
N ALA A 71 -7.94 26.35 -0.66
CA ALA A 71 -7.16 27.53 -0.26
C ALA A 71 -6.96 28.48 -1.44
#